data_AF-A0A932HYH5-F1
#
_entry.id   AF-A0A932HYH5-F1
#
_cell.length_a   1.000
_cell.length_b   1.000
_cell.length_c   1.000
_cell.angle_alpha   90.00
_cell.angle_beta   90.00
_cell.angle_gamma   90.00
#
_symmetry.space_group_name_H-M   'P 1'
#
loop_
_entity.id
_entity.type
_entity.pdbx_description
1 polymer ?
#
loop_
_entity_poly.entity_id
_entity_poly.type
_entity_poly.pdbx_seq_one_letter_code
_entity_poly.pdbx_strand_id
1 'polypeptide(L)'
;MSIYNGYWETVAVFLGLRGLEELTDRAACLRLNGLDRSPADFRELCTTLYWNMPPHWPNRTPSKENWHGSGQIRLDPDERRPEVLLEGAIANLTELGLMDGWANQMPVASGFFEDGTDDGKAVHLIHSANGTSRFWELRWESGTPVHAAFELLGLGLIYLHSRVNQRAFGYFHHPLMKVNMLRTQVVAPPSFYEGYDLRWLLRGLREGTPALFRQETREDIWIIFDFLALPRSFNLPFATGEEVLRKCSASDAFPLAELLSSVVYHLDRAVDVP
;
A
#
# COMPACT_ATOMS: atom_id res chain seq x y z
N MET A 1 15.02 16.66 3.64
CA MET A 1 13.63 16.76 4.22
C MET A 1 12.79 15.67 3.57
N SER A 2 11.85 15.01 4.26
CA SER A 2 11.01 13.92 3.70
C SER A 2 9.52 14.33 3.69
N ILE A 3 8.71 13.68 2.84
CA ILE A 3 7.23 13.83 2.80
C ILE A 3 6.59 13.40 4.11
N TYR A 4 7.33 12.61 4.87
CA TYR A 4 6.95 12.11 6.18
C TYR A 4 7.63 12.88 7.32
N ASN A 5 8.15 14.08 7.08
CA ASN A 5 8.74 14.88 8.16
C ASN A 5 7.69 15.16 9.26
N GLY A 6 7.87 14.58 10.44
CA GLY A 6 6.89 14.66 11.53
C GLY A 6 5.70 13.70 11.39
N TYR A 7 5.60 12.92 10.31
CA TYR A 7 4.48 12.01 10.07
C TYR A 7 4.44 10.89 11.12
N TRP A 8 5.56 10.20 11.29
CA TRP A 8 5.63 9.08 12.22
C TRP A 8 5.53 9.55 13.67
N GLU A 9 6.03 10.74 13.97
CA GLU A 9 5.89 11.38 15.28
C GLU A 9 4.42 11.71 15.55
N THR A 10 3.72 12.26 14.57
CA THR A 10 2.29 12.54 14.68
C THR A 10 1.48 11.26 14.89
N VAL A 11 1.81 10.19 14.15
CA VAL A 11 1.19 8.87 14.31
C VAL A 11 1.49 8.29 15.71
N ALA A 12 2.74 8.33 16.17
CA ALA A 12 3.13 7.81 17.47
C ALA A 12 2.41 8.56 18.61
N VAL A 13 2.33 9.89 18.54
CA VAL A 13 1.58 10.73 19.51
C VAL A 13 0.09 10.38 19.49
N PHE A 14 -0.51 10.24 18.30
CA PHE A 14 -1.91 9.85 18.16
C PHE A 14 -2.20 8.47 18.80
N LEU A 15 -1.28 7.53 18.67
CA LEU A 15 -1.38 6.20 19.28
C LEU A 15 -1.01 6.16 20.75
N GLY A 16 -0.49 7.25 21.33
CA GLY A 16 0.00 7.28 22.70
C GLY A 16 1.25 6.42 22.92
N LEU A 17 2.06 6.24 21.87
CA LEU A 17 3.33 5.52 21.95
C LEU A 17 4.43 6.42 22.50
N ARG A 18 5.47 5.80 23.08
CA ARG A 18 6.59 6.53 23.72
C ARG A 18 7.66 6.99 22.73
N GLY A 19 7.71 6.37 21.57
CA GLY A 19 8.71 6.63 20.53
C GLY A 19 8.33 5.93 19.23
N LEU A 20 9.06 6.24 18.16
CA LEU A 20 8.81 5.71 16.81
C LEU A 20 9.10 4.21 16.72
N GLU A 21 10.10 3.75 17.48
CA GLU A 21 10.50 2.36 17.56
C GLU A 21 9.34 1.44 17.99
N GLU A 22 8.42 1.96 18.82
CA GLU A 22 7.26 1.21 19.30
C GLU A 22 6.23 0.90 18.21
N LEU A 23 6.24 1.62 17.07
CA LEU A 23 5.37 1.30 15.94
C LEU A 23 5.74 -0.04 15.30
N THR A 24 7.01 -0.40 15.35
CA THR A 24 7.52 -1.67 14.81
C THR A 24 7.66 -2.76 15.87
N ASP A 25 7.52 -2.41 17.15
CA ASP A 25 7.56 -3.36 18.25
C ASP A 25 6.20 -4.05 18.44
N ARG A 26 6.19 -5.38 18.32
CA ARG A 26 4.96 -6.18 18.44
C ARG A 26 4.32 -6.03 19.81
N ALA A 27 5.11 -6.06 20.88
CA ALA A 27 4.58 -5.98 22.24
C ALA A 27 3.92 -4.61 22.50
N ALA A 28 4.52 -3.53 21.99
CA ALA A 28 3.94 -2.20 22.07
C ALA A 28 2.65 -2.06 21.28
N CYS A 29 2.63 -2.53 20.02
CA CYS A 29 1.43 -2.47 19.21
C CYS A 29 0.28 -3.33 19.75
N LEU A 30 0.57 -4.46 20.41
CA LEU A 30 -0.46 -5.26 21.08
C LEU A 30 -1.15 -4.51 22.23
N ARG A 31 -0.49 -3.53 22.86
CA ARG A 31 -1.14 -2.67 23.87
C ARG A 31 -2.19 -1.75 23.28
N LEU A 32 -2.19 -1.56 21.96
CA LEU A 32 -3.19 -0.77 21.23
C LEU A 32 -4.48 -1.56 20.96
N ASN A 33 -4.52 -2.86 21.29
CA ASN A 33 -5.74 -3.64 21.16
C ASN A 33 -6.88 -3.00 21.96
N GLY A 34 -7.97 -2.69 21.28
CA GLY A 34 -9.13 -2.03 21.89
C GLY A 34 -8.90 -0.55 22.21
N LEU A 35 -7.91 0.11 21.61
CA LEU A 35 -7.75 1.56 21.72
C LEU A 35 -9.04 2.25 21.21
N ASP A 36 -9.71 2.98 22.10
CA ASP A 36 -10.96 3.66 21.78
C ASP A 36 -10.69 5.06 21.24
N ARG A 37 -10.26 5.12 19.97
CA ARG A 37 -10.23 6.37 19.19
C ARG A 37 -11.52 6.53 18.44
N SER A 38 -12.07 7.74 18.50
CA SER A 38 -13.28 8.07 17.77
C SER A 38 -12.99 8.24 16.27
N PRO A 39 -13.97 8.02 15.39
CA PRO A 39 -13.84 8.39 13.98
C PRO A 39 -13.48 9.87 13.74
N ALA A 40 -13.85 10.76 14.66
CA ALA A 40 -13.47 12.17 14.58
C ALA A 40 -11.96 12.36 14.83
N ASP A 41 -11.37 11.61 15.77
CA ASP A 41 -9.93 11.65 16.05
C ASP A 41 -9.14 11.23 14.81
N PHE A 42 -9.61 10.19 14.10
CA PHE A 42 -8.98 9.73 12.86
C PHE A 42 -9.11 10.75 11.73
N ARG A 43 -10.24 11.47 11.63
CA ARG A 43 -10.40 12.56 10.67
C ARG A 43 -9.41 13.69 10.95
N GLU A 44 -9.27 14.08 12.20
CA GLU A 44 -8.30 15.09 12.63
C GLU A 44 -6.86 14.64 12.34
N LEU A 45 -6.54 13.38 12.63
CA LEU A 45 -5.25 12.79 12.28
C LEU A 45 -4.99 12.86 10.78
N CYS A 46 -5.89 12.34 9.94
CA CYS A 46 -5.71 12.33 8.49
C CYS A 46 -5.52 13.76 7.95
N THR A 47 -6.31 14.71 8.46
CA THR A 47 -6.23 16.12 8.10
C THR A 47 -4.88 16.70 8.50
N THR A 48 -4.44 16.48 9.74
CA THR A 48 -3.14 16.92 10.24
C THR A 48 -2.00 16.34 9.40
N LEU A 49 -2.00 15.02 9.16
CA LEU A 49 -0.96 14.36 8.36
C LEU A 49 -0.92 14.90 6.92
N TYR A 50 -2.08 15.13 6.30
CA TYR A 50 -2.16 15.68 4.95
C TYR A 50 -1.64 17.13 4.88
N TRP A 51 -2.06 18.00 5.80
CA TRP A 51 -1.64 19.40 5.80
C TRP A 51 -0.20 19.62 6.27
N ASN A 52 0.38 18.64 6.96
CA ASN A 52 1.82 18.60 7.23
C ASN A 52 2.63 18.24 5.99
N MET A 53 2.01 17.65 4.94
CA MET A 53 2.68 17.53 3.64
C MET A 53 2.84 18.92 3.02
N PRO A 54 4.04 19.30 2.55
CA PRO A 54 4.25 20.62 1.97
C PRO A 54 3.25 20.92 0.84
N PRO A 55 2.45 22.01 0.92
CA PRO A 55 1.40 22.29 -0.06
C PRO A 55 1.96 22.62 -1.44
N HIS A 56 3.17 23.15 -1.48
CA HIS A 56 3.95 23.41 -2.68
C HIS A 56 5.41 23.08 -2.36
N TRP A 57 6.05 22.29 -3.20
CA TRP A 57 7.50 22.21 -3.25
C TRP A 57 7.98 23.25 -4.26
N PRO A 58 8.28 24.50 -3.82
CA PRO A 58 8.65 25.55 -4.75
C PRO A 58 9.84 25.09 -5.60
N ASN A 59 9.70 25.26 -6.91
CA ASN A 59 10.72 24.99 -7.93
C ASN A 59 11.00 23.52 -8.27
N ARG A 60 10.10 22.57 -7.95
CA ARG A 60 10.28 21.18 -8.37
C ARG A 60 9.04 20.59 -9.00
N THR A 61 9.25 19.85 -10.08
CA THR A 61 8.25 18.99 -10.69
C THR A 61 8.58 17.57 -10.24
N PRO A 62 7.65 16.84 -9.61
CA PRO A 62 7.89 15.45 -9.22
C PRO A 62 8.14 14.58 -10.46
N SER A 63 8.69 13.39 -10.24
CA SER A 63 9.01 12.47 -11.34
C SER A 63 7.75 12.13 -12.15
N LYS A 64 7.89 12.07 -13.47
CA LYS A 64 6.85 11.55 -14.37
C LYS A 64 6.65 10.05 -14.24
N GLU A 65 7.62 9.35 -13.64
CA GLU A 65 7.54 7.91 -13.36
C GLU A 65 6.62 7.62 -12.18
N ASN A 66 6.34 8.59 -11.30
CA ASN A 66 5.39 8.38 -10.22
C ASN A 66 4.03 7.98 -10.80
N TRP A 67 3.40 7.00 -10.16
CA TRP A 67 2.13 6.39 -10.56
C TRP A 67 2.19 5.58 -11.86
N HIS A 68 3.36 5.49 -12.52
CA HIS A 68 3.53 4.67 -13.69
C HIS A 68 3.79 3.21 -13.29
N GLY A 69 2.85 2.34 -13.64
CA GLY A 69 2.93 0.90 -13.33
C GLY A 69 3.60 0.10 -14.45
N SER A 70 4.86 0.39 -14.79
CA SER A 70 5.65 -0.55 -15.61
C SER A 70 6.10 -1.69 -14.70
N GLY A 71 5.60 -2.91 -14.94
CA GLY A 71 5.99 -4.08 -14.15
C GLY A 71 7.51 -4.24 -14.10
N GLN A 72 8.08 -4.23 -12.90
CA GLN A 72 9.50 -4.54 -12.66
C GLN A 72 9.67 -6.07 -12.68
N ILE A 73 9.89 -6.60 -13.88
CA ILE A 73 10.09 -8.04 -14.11
C ILE A 73 11.47 -8.55 -13.68
N ARG A 74 12.41 -7.63 -13.46
CA ARG A 74 13.76 -7.97 -12.98
C ARG A 74 13.67 -8.34 -11.50
N LEU A 75 14.17 -9.51 -11.17
CA LEU A 75 14.24 -10.03 -9.82
C LEU A 75 15.66 -10.55 -9.59
N ASP A 76 16.24 -10.20 -8.44
CA ASP A 76 17.54 -10.75 -8.04
C ASP A 76 17.38 -12.28 -7.80
N PRO A 77 18.15 -13.14 -8.47
CA PRO A 77 18.07 -14.59 -8.28
C PRO A 77 18.22 -15.04 -6.82
N ASP A 78 18.99 -14.30 -6.01
CA ASP A 78 19.27 -14.58 -4.60
C ASP A 78 18.26 -13.93 -3.64
N GLU A 79 17.27 -13.18 -4.14
CA GLU A 79 16.20 -12.61 -3.31
C GLU A 79 15.46 -13.71 -2.56
N ARG A 80 15.13 -13.45 -1.29
CA ARG A 80 14.46 -14.42 -0.39
C ARG A 80 13.29 -13.82 0.36
N ARG A 81 13.07 -12.51 0.28
CA ARG A 81 11.96 -11.83 0.95
C ARG A 81 10.64 -12.22 0.31
N PRO A 82 9.71 -12.84 1.06
CA PRO A 82 8.42 -13.30 0.54
C PRO A 82 7.64 -12.26 -0.27
N GLU A 83 7.64 -11.01 0.19
CA GLU A 83 6.95 -9.89 -0.45
C GLU A 83 7.50 -9.64 -1.85
N VAL A 84 8.82 -9.51 -1.97
CA VAL A 84 9.51 -9.20 -3.23
C VAL A 84 9.40 -10.38 -4.21
N LEU A 85 9.45 -11.62 -3.71
CA LEU A 85 9.25 -12.80 -4.55
C LEU A 85 7.83 -12.85 -5.12
N LEU A 86 6.80 -12.55 -4.31
CA LEU A 86 5.42 -12.52 -4.78
C LEU A 86 5.19 -11.38 -5.79
N GLU A 87 5.75 -10.21 -5.54
CA GLU A 87 5.72 -9.07 -6.48
C GLU A 87 6.34 -9.43 -7.83
N GLY A 88 7.55 -9.99 -7.80
CA GLY A 88 8.27 -10.41 -9.00
C GLY A 88 7.52 -11.48 -9.77
N ALA A 89 6.89 -12.44 -9.08
CA ALA A 89 6.08 -13.48 -9.72
C ALA A 89 4.86 -12.88 -10.45
N ILE A 90 4.08 -12.02 -9.78
CA ILE A 90 2.90 -11.38 -10.39
C ILE A 90 3.29 -10.50 -11.57
N ALA A 91 4.38 -9.72 -11.45
CA ALA A 91 4.87 -8.88 -12.54
C ALA A 91 5.29 -9.70 -13.76
N ASN A 92 6.05 -10.79 -13.56
CA ASN A 92 6.48 -11.67 -14.65
C ASN A 92 5.28 -12.37 -15.33
N LEU A 93 4.30 -12.85 -14.56
CA LEU A 93 3.11 -13.47 -15.13
C LEU A 93 2.23 -12.47 -15.89
N THR A 94 2.24 -11.20 -15.48
CA THR A 94 1.54 -10.13 -16.19
C THR A 94 2.20 -9.81 -17.52
N GLU A 95 3.53 -9.73 -17.56
CA GLU A 95 4.30 -9.57 -18.81
C GLU A 95 4.03 -10.72 -19.80
N LEU A 96 3.77 -11.93 -19.29
CA LEU A 96 3.40 -13.10 -20.10
C LEU A 96 1.93 -13.12 -20.54
N GLY A 97 1.11 -12.15 -20.11
CA GLY A 97 -0.33 -12.10 -20.40
C GLY A 97 -1.14 -13.18 -19.69
N LEU A 98 -0.64 -13.72 -18.57
CA LEU A 98 -1.32 -14.74 -17.76
C LEU A 98 -2.06 -14.15 -16.56
N MET A 99 -1.77 -12.91 -16.22
CA MET A 99 -2.49 -12.10 -15.23
C MET A 99 -2.66 -10.69 -15.79
N ASP A 100 -3.84 -10.11 -15.67
CA ASP A 100 -4.11 -8.80 -16.29
C ASP A 100 -4.16 -7.68 -15.26
N GLY A 101 -3.73 -6.49 -15.67
CA GLY A 101 -3.96 -5.24 -14.94
C GLY A 101 -3.09 -5.04 -13.70
N TRP A 102 -2.08 -5.89 -13.46
CA TRP A 102 -1.15 -5.81 -12.34
C TRP A 102 0.15 -5.07 -12.70
N ALA A 103 0.72 -4.38 -11.74
CA ALA A 103 2.11 -3.93 -11.76
C ALA A 103 2.68 -3.97 -10.34
N ASN A 104 4.00 -4.13 -10.20
CA ASN A 104 4.70 -4.07 -8.92
C ASN A 104 5.55 -2.81 -8.80
N GLN A 105 5.92 -2.47 -7.56
CA GLN A 105 6.90 -1.43 -7.23
C GLN A 105 6.61 -0.09 -7.94
N MET A 106 5.34 0.32 -7.96
CA MET A 106 4.93 1.57 -8.60
C MET A 106 5.41 2.75 -7.74
N PRO A 107 6.37 3.57 -8.20
CA PRO A 107 6.88 4.69 -7.41
C PRO A 107 5.77 5.73 -7.20
N VAL A 108 5.75 6.37 -6.04
CA VAL A 108 4.69 7.35 -5.72
C VAL A 108 5.23 8.72 -5.32
N ALA A 109 6.50 8.80 -4.92
CA ALA A 109 7.06 9.99 -4.30
C ALA A 109 8.42 10.45 -4.84
N SER A 110 8.90 9.85 -5.93
CA SER A 110 10.21 10.20 -6.50
C SER A 110 10.24 11.65 -6.97
N GLY A 111 11.34 12.34 -6.67
CA GLY A 111 11.56 13.74 -7.08
C GLY A 111 10.84 14.79 -6.23
N PHE A 112 10.13 14.41 -5.16
CA PHE A 112 9.59 15.40 -4.21
C PHE A 112 10.68 16.06 -3.32
N PHE A 113 11.85 15.44 -3.13
CA PHE A 113 12.91 15.94 -2.23
C PHE A 113 14.32 15.97 -2.85
N GLU A 114 15.18 16.85 -2.32
CA GLU A 114 16.57 17.08 -2.78
C GLU A 114 17.48 15.88 -2.59
N ASP A 115 17.28 15.17 -1.50
CA ASP A 115 18.27 14.23 -0.97
C ASP A 115 17.99 12.78 -1.40
N GLY A 116 16.99 12.56 -2.25
CA GLY A 116 16.49 11.23 -2.61
C GLY A 116 15.93 10.43 -1.43
N THR A 117 15.66 11.09 -0.30
CA THR A 117 15.25 10.45 0.96
C THR A 117 13.92 9.71 0.89
N ASP A 118 13.09 10.00 -0.12
CA ASP A 118 11.84 9.30 -0.40
C ASP A 118 11.84 8.54 -1.74
N ASP A 119 12.99 8.39 -2.41
CA ASP A 119 13.10 7.70 -3.72
C ASP A 119 12.80 6.18 -3.65
N GLY A 120 12.52 5.64 -2.47
CA GLY A 120 12.12 4.25 -2.25
C GLY A 120 10.64 4.03 -1.98
N LYS A 121 9.78 5.07 -2.01
CA LYS A 121 8.34 4.88 -1.75
C LYS A 121 7.64 4.37 -3.00
N ALA A 122 7.20 3.12 -2.91
CA ALA A 122 6.44 2.46 -3.95
C ALA A 122 5.26 1.69 -3.36
N VAL A 123 4.19 1.55 -4.16
CA VAL A 123 3.15 0.56 -3.87
C VAL A 123 3.70 -0.81 -4.29
N HIS A 124 3.67 -1.80 -3.39
CA HIS A 124 4.20 -3.14 -3.68
C HIS A 124 3.51 -3.76 -4.90
N LEU A 125 2.18 -3.79 -4.91
CA LEU A 125 1.38 -4.22 -6.05
C LEU A 125 0.20 -3.29 -6.29
N ILE A 126 -0.02 -2.93 -7.55
CA ILE A 126 -1.20 -2.23 -8.01
C ILE A 126 -1.99 -3.11 -8.97
N HIS A 127 -3.31 -3.12 -8.82
CA HIS A 127 -4.22 -3.63 -9.84
C HIS A 127 -5.22 -2.56 -10.24
N SER A 128 -5.35 -2.26 -11.53
CA SER A 128 -6.29 -1.25 -12.03
C SER A 128 -7.25 -1.84 -13.05
N ALA A 129 -8.56 -1.80 -12.75
CA ALA A 129 -9.61 -2.27 -13.65
C ALA A 129 -10.92 -1.50 -13.42
N ASN A 130 -11.63 -1.18 -14.51
CA ASN A 130 -13.01 -0.64 -14.47
C ASN A 130 -13.17 0.59 -13.55
N GLY A 131 -12.26 1.56 -13.63
CA GLY A 131 -12.31 2.78 -12.81
C GLY A 131 -12.01 2.56 -11.32
N THR A 132 -11.54 1.36 -10.95
CA THR A 132 -11.06 1.01 -9.62
C THR A 132 -9.58 0.71 -9.67
N SER A 133 -8.83 1.21 -8.69
CA SER A 133 -7.47 0.75 -8.44
C SER A 133 -7.34 0.17 -7.04
N ARG A 134 -6.52 -0.87 -6.92
CA ARG A 134 -6.16 -1.50 -5.65
C ARG A 134 -4.67 -1.31 -5.44
N PHE A 135 -4.30 -0.82 -4.26
CA PHE A 135 -2.93 -0.79 -3.76
C PHE A 135 -2.81 -1.86 -2.69
N TRP A 136 -1.92 -2.81 -2.92
CA TRP A 136 -1.58 -3.83 -1.95
C TRP A 136 -0.23 -3.50 -1.34
N GLU A 137 -0.20 -3.42 -0.02
CA GLU A 137 1.01 -3.43 0.78
C GLU A 137 1.21 -4.86 1.30
N LEU A 138 2.25 -5.55 0.84
CA LEU A 138 2.52 -6.92 1.25
C LEU A 138 3.32 -6.95 2.55
N ARG A 139 2.98 -7.86 3.46
CA ARG A 139 3.72 -8.11 4.71
C ARG A 139 3.76 -9.60 5.04
N TRP A 140 4.89 -10.11 5.49
CA TRP A 140 5.04 -11.49 5.97
C TRP A 140 5.43 -11.56 7.44
N GLU A 141 6.61 -11.07 7.79
CA GLU A 141 7.19 -11.29 9.13
C GLU A 141 7.58 -10.00 9.85
N SER A 142 7.99 -8.96 9.11
CA SER A 142 8.53 -7.73 9.65
C SER A 142 7.44 -6.69 9.95
N GLY A 143 7.68 -5.87 10.97
CA GLY A 143 6.78 -4.82 11.39
C GLY A 143 5.52 -5.34 12.10
N THR A 144 4.50 -4.50 12.12
CA THR A 144 3.21 -4.76 12.77
C THR A 144 2.07 -4.39 11.83
N PRO A 145 0.86 -4.97 11.98
CA PRO A 145 -0.30 -4.55 11.20
C PRO A 145 -0.64 -3.06 11.39
N VAL A 146 -0.39 -2.51 12.57
CA VAL A 146 -0.58 -1.09 12.87
C VAL A 146 0.37 -0.23 12.03
N HIS A 147 1.67 -0.55 12.02
CA HIS A 147 2.65 0.15 11.20
C HIS A 147 2.29 0.08 9.71
N ALA A 148 1.97 -1.12 9.20
CA ALA A 148 1.59 -1.32 7.80
C ALA A 148 0.35 -0.50 7.40
N ALA A 149 -0.64 -0.39 8.30
CA ALA A 149 -1.82 0.44 8.07
C ALA A 149 -1.46 1.93 7.91
N PHE A 150 -0.54 2.43 8.72
CA PHE A 150 -0.09 3.82 8.63
C PHE A 150 0.87 4.06 7.46
N GLU A 151 1.66 3.09 7.03
CA GLU A 151 2.42 3.19 5.77
C GLU A 151 1.46 3.35 4.58
N LEU A 152 0.43 2.52 4.56
CA LEU A 152 -0.59 2.52 3.54
C LEU A 152 -1.49 3.78 3.59
N LEU A 153 -1.78 4.32 4.78
CA LEU A 153 -2.41 5.64 4.92
C LEU A 153 -1.54 6.71 4.27
N GLY A 154 -0.23 6.68 4.51
CA GLY A 154 0.74 7.58 3.90
C GLY A 154 0.67 7.53 2.37
N LEU A 155 0.68 6.33 1.78
CA LEU A 155 0.48 6.13 0.33
C LEU A 155 -0.85 6.73 -0.15
N GLY A 156 -1.94 6.55 0.60
CA GLY A 156 -3.23 7.16 0.30
C GLY A 156 -3.21 8.68 0.33
N LEU A 157 -2.53 9.28 1.30
CA LEU A 157 -2.37 10.75 1.39
C LEU A 157 -1.50 11.31 0.26
N ILE A 158 -0.43 10.60 -0.13
CA ILE A 158 0.40 10.98 -1.28
C ILE A 158 -0.41 10.91 -2.58
N TYR A 159 -1.26 9.89 -2.73
CA TYR A 159 -2.19 9.79 -3.83
C TYR A 159 -3.18 10.96 -3.86
N LEU A 160 -3.81 11.28 -2.72
CA LEU A 160 -4.72 12.42 -2.60
C LEU A 160 -4.02 13.72 -3.02
N HIS A 161 -2.83 13.96 -2.48
CA HIS A 161 -2.03 15.13 -2.77
C HIS A 161 -1.68 15.21 -4.27
N SER A 162 -1.31 14.09 -4.89
CA SER A 162 -1.04 13.99 -6.32
C SER A 162 -2.28 14.28 -7.17
N ARG A 163 -3.46 13.81 -6.75
CA ARG A 163 -4.72 14.02 -7.46
C ARG A 163 -5.18 15.47 -7.38
N VAL A 164 -5.15 16.08 -6.20
CA VAL A 164 -5.50 17.50 -6.00
C VAL A 164 -4.58 18.40 -6.83
N ASN A 165 -3.30 18.06 -6.92
CA ASN A 165 -2.29 18.83 -7.64
C ASN A 165 -1.97 18.28 -9.04
N GLN A 166 -2.82 17.42 -9.61
CA GLN A 166 -2.49 16.66 -10.82
C GLN A 166 -2.10 17.53 -12.02
N ARG A 167 -2.62 18.76 -12.15
CA ARG A 167 -2.20 19.68 -13.21
C ARG A 167 -0.81 20.25 -12.96
N ALA A 168 -0.53 20.66 -11.73
CA ALA A 168 0.77 21.21 -11.34
C ALA A 168 1.87 20.16 -11.43
N PHE A 169 1.56 18.89 -11.11
CA PHE A 169 2.50 17.77 -11.19
C PHE A 169 2.58 17.11 -12.56
N GLY A 170 1.75 17.51 -13.53
CA GLY A 170 1.71 16.91 -14.86
C GLY A 170 1.03 15.54 -14.93
N TYR A 171 0.30 15.13 -13.88
CA TYR A 171 -0.47 13.90 -13.81
C TYR A 171 -1.91 14.00 -14.32
N PHE A 172 -2.36 15.17 -14.81
CA PHE A 172 -3.76 15.40 -15.22
C PHE A 172 -4.31 14.39 -16.25
N HIS A 173 -3.46 13.84 -17.11
CA HIS A 173 -3.88 12.83 -18.08
C HIS A 173 -3.70 11.39 -17.58
N HIS A 174 -3.05 11.19 -16.44
CA HIS A 174 -2.71 9.88 -15.90
C HIS A 174 -3.99 9.10 -15.52
N PRO A 175 -4.19 7.86 -16.01
CA PRO A 175 -5.41 7.08 -15.74
C PRO A 175 -5.70 6.91 -14.25
N LEU A 176 -4.66 6.71 -13.44
CA LEU A 176 -4.79 6.52 -12.00
C LEU A 176 -5.37 7.75 -11.27
N MET A 177 -5.21 8.96 -11.82
CA MET A 177 -5.79 10.17 -11.22
C MET A 177 -7.29 10.30 -11.52
N LYS A 178 -7.85 9.42 -12.36
CA LYS A 178 -9.25 9.46 -12.80
C LYS A 178 -10.12 8.35 -12.21
N VAL A 179 -9.55 7.49 -11.36
CA VAL A 179 -10.30 6.38 -10.76
C VAL A 179 -11.37 6.91 -9.81
N ASN A 180 -12.50 6.23 -9.73
CA ASN A 180 -13.58 6.59 -8.80
C ASN A 180 -13.45 5.84 -7.47
N MET A 181 -12.71 4.74 -7.46
CA MET A 181 -12.48 3.95 -6.26
C MET A 181 -11.01 3.58 -6.13
N LEU A 182 -10.44 3.86 -4.97
CA LEU A 182 -9.11 3.43 -4.55
C LEU A 182 -9.27 2.50 -3.34
N ARG A 183 -8.87 1.24 -3.49
CA ARG A 183 -8.75 0.32 -2.36
C ARG A 183 -7.32 0.27 -1.92
N THR A 184 -7.06 0.56 -0.66
CA THR A 184 -5.76 0.45 -0.03
C THR A 184 -5.82 -0.72 0.93
N GLN A 185 -5.03 -1.76 0.69
CA GLN A 185 -5.17 -3.03 1.41
C GLN A 185 -3.81 -3.50 1.91
N VAL A 186 -3.71 -3.85 3.19
CA VAL A 186 -2.57 -4.62 3.68
C VAL A 186 -2.88 -6.09 3.44
N VAL A 187 -2.00 -6.80 2.74
CA VAL A 187 -2.15 -8.22 2.44
C VAL A 187 -1.03 -9.01 3.12
N ALA A 188 -1.40 -9.94 3.99
CA ALA A 188 -0.42 -10.71 4.76
C ALA A 188 -0.91 -12.12 5.11
N PRO A 189 0.00 -13.04 5.50
CA PRO A 189 -0.41 -14.31 6.10
C PRO A 189 -1.23 -14.10 7.39
N PRO A 190 -2.11 -15.03 7.76
CA PRO A 190 -2.90 -14.94 9.00
C PRO A 190 -2.05 -14.74 10.26
N SER A 191 -0.84 -15.32 10.32
CA SER A 191 0.09 -15.19 11.45
C SER A 191 0.59 -13.76 11.66
N PHE A 192 0.58 -12.91 10.63
CA PHE A 192 0.97 -11.50 10.75
C PHE A 192 -0.04 -10.70 11.59
N TYR A 193 -1.31 -11.08 11.52
CA TYR A 193 -2.42 -10.45 12.25
C TYR A 193 -2.69 -11.10 13.62
N GLU A 194 -2.00 -12.19 13.95
CA GLU A 194 -2.30 -12.97 15.15
C GLU A 194 -2.10 -12.15 16.43
N GLY A 195 -3.14 -12.14 17.28
CA GLY A 195 -3.15 -11.43 18.56
C GLY A 195 -3.57 -9.96 18.48
N TYR A 196 -3.74 -9.38 17.30
CA TYR A 196 -4.19 -7.98 17.16
C TYR A 196 -5.72 -7.87 17.05
N ASP A 197 -6.30 -6.87 17.72
CA ASP A 197 -7.67 -6.41 17.46
C ASP A 197 -7.61 -5.14 16.62
N LEU A 198 -7.84 -5.28 15.31
CA LEU A 198 -7.68 -4.19 14.33
C LEU A 198 -8.98 -3.47 14.00
N ARG A 199 -10.12 -3.86 14.60
CA ARG A 199 -11.44 -3.30 14.27
C ARG A 199 -11.53 -1.80 14.52
N TRP A 200 -10.94 -1.34 15.62
CA TRP A 200 -10.92 0.08 15.97
C TRP A 200 -10.14 0.89 14.92
N LEU A 201 -8.99 0.37 14.48
CA LEU A 201 -8.12 1.01 13.50
C LEU A 201 -8.78 1.01 12.12
N LEU A 202 -9.33 -0.13 11.70
CA LEU A 202 -10.05 -0.28 10.44
C LEU A 202 -11.27 0.66 10.37
N ARG A 203 -12.08 0.70 11.44
CA ARG A 203 -13.22 1.63 11.56
C ARG A 203 -12.75 3.07 11.45
N GLY A 204 -11.71 3.43 12.22
CA GLY A 204 -11.12 4.75 12.22
C GLY A 204 -10.68 5.22 10.83
N LEU A 205 -9.90 4.40 10.12
CA LEU A 205 -9.42 4.70 8.78
C LEU A 205 -10.56 4.78 7.75
N ARG A 206 -11.51 3.84 7.77
CA ARG A 206 -12.66 3.81 6.86
C ARG A 206 -13.61 4.99 7.03
N GLU A 207 -13.66 5.60 8.21
CA GLU A 207 -14.51 6.78 8.45
C GLU A 207 -13.75 8.09 8.30
N GLY A 208 -12.51 8.14 8.79
CA GLY A 208 -11.66 9.33 8.78
C GLY A 208 -11.17 9.71 7.39
N THR A 209 -10.65 8.75 6.62
CA THR A 209 -9.99 9.06 5.34
C THR A 209 -10.97 9.48 4.24
N PRO A 210 -12.15 8.85 4.06
CA PRO A 210 -13.12 9.32 3.06
C PRO A 210 -13.64 10.74 3.33
N ALA A 211 -13.70 11.15 4.60
CA ALA A 211 -14.09 12.52 4.94
C ALA A 211 -13.07 13.54 4.39
N LEU A 212 -11.77 13.27 4.55
CA LEU A 212 -10.70 14.09 3.99
C LEU A 212 -10.75 14.09 2.45
N PHE A 213 -10.87 12.91 1.82
CA PHE A 213 -10.89 12.83 0.35
C PHE A 213 -12.04 13.62 -0.28
N ARG A 214 -13.24 13.55 0.31
CA ARG A 214 -14.39 14.35 -0.12
C ARG A 214 -14.16 15.84 0.05
N GLN A 215 -13.52 16.25 1.14
CA GLN A 215 -13.21 17.65 1.40
C GLN A 215 -12.25 18.23 0.33
N GLU A 216 -11.21 17.47 -0.02
CA GLU A 216 -10.11 17.98 -0.84
C GLU A 216 -10.32 17.83 -2.36
N THR A 217 -11.00 16.78 -2.83
CA THR A 217 -11.02 16.46 -4.27
C THR A 217 -12.16 17.09 -5.08
N ARG A 218 -13.22 17.60 -4.44
CA ARG A 218 -14.48 18.07 -5.10
C ARG A 218 -15.12 17.04 -6.06
N GLU A 219 -14.60 15.83 -6.13
CA GLU A 219 -14.99 14.74 -7.02
C GLU A 219 -15.46 13.54 -6.17
N ASP A 220 -16.30 12.68 -6.75
CA ASP A 220 -16.72 11.43 -6.13
C ASP A 220 -15.61 10.38 -6.26
N ILE A 221 -14.61 10.47 -5.39
CA ILE A 221 -13.64 9.41 -5.14
C ILE A 221 -13.92 8.71 -3.81
N TRP A 222 -13.89 7.38 -3.85
CA TRP A 222 -14.05 6.50 -2.72
C TRP A 222 -12.71 5.89 -2.37
N ILE A 223 -12.25 6.08 -1.14
CA ILE A 223 -11.09 5.35 -0.62
C ILE A 223 -11.56 4.33 0.42
N ILE A 224 -11.07 3.10 0.32
CA ILE A 224 -11.43 2.00 1.21
C ILE A 224 -10.13 1.40 1.75
N PHE A 225 -10.02 1.32 3.07
CA PHE A 225 -8.93 0.64 3.76
C PHE A 225 -9.38 -0.73 4.22
N ASP A 226 -8.58 -1.76 3.94
CA ASP A 226 -8.84 -3.15 4.35
C ASP A 226 -7.57 -3.83 4.88
N PHE A 227 -7.75 -4.82 5.77
CA PHE A 227 -6.74 -5.83 6.08
C PHE A 227 -7.21 -7.15 5.49
N LEU A 228 -6.38 -7.78 4.67
CA LEU A 228 -6.71 -9.03 4.00
C LEU A 228 -5.70 -10.12 4.39
N ALA A 229 -6.22 -11.20 4.95
CA ALA A 229 -5.42 -12.39 5.21
C ALA A 229 -5.38 -13.28 3.97
N LEU A 230 -4.18 -13.71 3.60
CA LEU A 230 -4.00 -14.81 2.64
C LEU A 230 -4.68 -16.08 3.15
N PRO A 231 -5.15 -16.98 2.26
CA PRO A 231 -5.69 -18.26 2.68
C PRO A 231 -4.72 -19.00 3.62
N ARG A 232 -5.21 -19.60 4.70
CA ARG A 232 -4.37 -20.38 5.64
C ARG A 232 -3.57 -21.50 4.95
N SER A 233 -4.08 -22.01 3.84
CA SER A 233 -3.42 -23.04 3.03
C SER A 233 -2.43 -22.48 2.00
N PHE A 234 -2.39 -21.16 1.80
CA PHE A 234 -1.49 -20.54 0.86
C PHE A 234 -0.07 -20.56 1.41
N ASN A 235 0.84 -21.08 0.59
CA ASN A 235 2.27 -21.02 0.81
C ASN A 235 2.90 -20.50 -0.47
N LEU A 236 3.99 -19.73 -0.37
CA LEU A 236 4.71 -19.31 -1.55
C LEU A 236 5.25 -20.56 -2.27
N PRO A 237 5.00 -20.71 -3.57
CA PRO A 237 5.44 -21.87 -4.34
C PRO A 237 6.93 -21.77 -4.73
N PHE A 238 7.66 -20.82 -4.16
CA PHE A 238 9.06 -20.48 -4.40
C PHE A 238 9.69 -19.91 -3.12
N ALA A 239 11.00 -20.09 -2.98
CA ALA A 239 11.81 -19.61 -1.87
C ALA A 239 12.92 -18.65 -2.29
N THR A 240 13.23 -18.57 -3.59
CA THR A 240 14.25 -17.68 -4.15
C THR A 240 13.78 -16.99 -5.42
N GLY A 241 14.46 -15.90 -5.80
CA GLY A 241 14.20 -15.21 -7.07
C GLY A 241 14.48 -16.10 -8.28
N GLU A 242 15.50 -16.95 -8.22
CA GLU A 242 15.79 -17.93 -9.27
C GLU A 242 14.60 -18.89 -9.49
N GLU A 243 13.96 -19.36 -8.42
CA GLU A 243 12.79 -20.23 -8.53
C GLU A 243 11.58 -19.52 -9.14
N VAL A 244 11.38 -18.23 -8.83
CA VAL A 244 10.35 -17.40 -9.45
C VAL A 244 10.59 -17.31 -10.96
N LEU A 245 11.81 -16.93 -11.38
CA LEU A 245 12.18 -16.77 -12.78
C LEU A 245 12.05 -18.09 -13.55
N ARG A 246 12.47 -19.22 -12.95
CA ARG A 246 12.32 -20.55 -13.54
C ARG A 246 10.84 -20.92 -13.72
N LYS A 247 9.99 -20.65 -12.73
CA LYS A 247 8.56 -20.98 -12.80
C LYS A 247 7.81 -20.09 -13.78
N CYS A 248 8.23 -18.85 -13.97
CA CYS A 248 7.62 -17.95 -14.95
C CYS A 248 8.09 -18.22 -16.40
N SER A 249 9.25 -18.85 -16.61
CA SER A 249 9.82 -19.07 -17.96
C SER A 249 9.49 -20.43 -18.60
N ALA A 250 8.89 -21.36 -17.86
CA ALA A 250 8.65 -22.74 -18.29
C ALA A 250 7.15 -23.07 -18.43
N SER A 251 6.83 -24.35 -18.71
CA SER A 251 5.46 -24.90 -18.65
C SER A 251 4.77 -24.70 -17.28
N ASP A 252 5.53 -24.30 -16.27
CA ASP A 252 5.07 -24.04 -14.89
C ASP A 252 4.34 -22.68 -14.75
N ALA A 253 4.43 -21.79 -15.73
CA ALA A 253 3.89 -20.43 -15.63
C ALA A 253 2.35 -20.43 -15.53
N PHE A 254 1.69 -21.30 -16.30
CA PHE A 254 0.23 -21.38 -16.29
C PHE A 254 -0.33 -21.93 -14.97
N PRO A 255 0.13 -23.07 -14.42
CA PRO A 255 -0.28 -23.52 -13.09
C PRO A 255 0.00 -22.48 -11.98
N LEU A 256 1.13 -21.75 -12.08
CA LEU A 256 1.44 -20.69 -11.13
C LEU A 256 0.44 -19.52 -11.25
N ALA A 257 0.10 -19.11 -12.47
CA ALA A 257 -0.90 -18.07 -12.72
C ALA A 257 -2.29 -18.48 -12.21
N GLU A 258 -2.71 -19.73 -12.40
CA GLU A 258 -3.97 -20.25 -11.85
C GLU A 258 -3.98 -20.19 -10.32
N LEU A 259 -2.89 -20.62 -9.68
CA LEU A 259 -2.74 -20.56 -8.22
C LEU A 259 -2.84 -19.11 -7.72
N LEU A 260 -2.06 -18.18 -8.28
CA LEU A 260 -2.06 -16.78 -7.83
C LEU A 260 -3.38 -16.08 -8.16
N SER A 261 -3.98 -16.36 -9.31
CA SER A 261 -5.33 -15.87 -9.66
C SER A 261 -6.39 -16.36 -8.67
N SER A 262 -6.30 -17.61 -8.21
CA SER A 262 -7.22 -18.14 -7.21
C SER A 262 -7.06 -17.44 -5.85
N VAL A 263 -5.84 -17.05 -5.49
CA VAL A 263 -5.56 -16.26 -4.26
C VAL A 263 -6.13 -14.85 -4.40
N VAL A 264 -5.89 -14.18 -5.52
CA VAL A 264 -6.49 -12.85 -5.81
C VAL A 264 -8.02 -12.93 -5.74
N TYR A 265 -8.62 -13.95 -6.36
CA TYR A 265 -10.06 -14.17 -6.31
C TYR A 265 -10.57 -14.40 -4.88
N HIS A 266 -9.83 -15.15 -4.06
CA HIS A 266 -10.16 -15.34 -2.65
C HIS A 266 -10.12 -14.02 -1.88
N LEU A 267 -9.06 -13.22 -2.07
CA LEU A 267 -8.88 -11.92 -1.43
C LEU A 267 -9.99 -10.94 -1.83
N ASP A 268 -10.45 -10.97 -3.09
CA ASP A 268 -11.58 -10.16 -3.57
C ASP A 268 -12.93 -10.52 -2.92
N ARG A 269 -13.04 -11.75 -2.39
CA ARG A 269 -14.25 -12.25 -1.73
C ARG A 269 -14.11 -12.33 -0.21
N ALA A 270 -12.91 -12.08 0.31
CA ALA A 270 -12.65 -12.13 1.73
C ALA A 270 -13.50 -11.07 2.42
N VAL A 271 -14.18 -11.49 3.49
CA VAL A 271 -14.74 -10.56 4.47
C VAL A 271 -13.57 -10.16 5.37
N ASP A 272 -13.52 -8.90 5.78
CA ASP A 272 -12.43 -8.29 6.56
C ASP A 272 -11.89 -9.20 7.67
N VAL A 273 -10.58 -9.14 7.92
CA VAL A 273 -9.97 -9.77 9.10
C VAL A 273 -10.61 -9.12 10.34
N PRO A 274 -11.23 -9.91 11.24
CA PRO A 274 -11.86 -9.40 12.44
C PRO A 274 -10.86 -8.93 13.50
#